data_AF-A0A1G6J6D1-F1
#
_entry.id   AF-A0A1G6J6D1-F1
#
_cell.length_a   1.000
_cell.length_b   1.000
_cell.length_c   1.000
_cell.angle_alpha   90.00
_cell.angle_beta   90.00
_cell.angle_gamma   90.00
#
_symmetry.space_group_name_H-M   'P 1'
#
loop_
_entity.id
_entity.type
_entity.pdbx_description
1 polymer ?
#
loop_
_entity_poly.entity_id
_entity_poly.type
_entity_poly.pdbx_seq_one_letter_code
_entity_poly.pdbx_strand_id
1 'polypeptide(L)'
;MNRHHSDISLSEVHQSVDTTQVNKPKWRRILSFFGPAYLVSVGYMDPGNWATDLAGGSQFGYSLLWVLLMSNLMALLLQSLSARLGIVRHKDLAQANREAYPRGVNFILYLLAEIAIAATDLAEVLGMAIGLQLLTGMPLIYGVLITVLDTFLLMLLQRFGMRKLEAFVIGLIFIIGMSFLVQILIAAPDPREMATGFVPRLQNDAALYIAIGIIGATVMPHNLYLHSALVQTRKFKNTEEGIRKALKYNFWDSAIALNMAFLVNAAILVLAATIFFKTGRTDVAEIRQAYELLPSHLGSDFASKLFAIALIAAGQSSTVTGTLAGQIIMEGYLKLRINPLMRRLLTRLIAIVPAVLVIGLYGENEVDQLLIFSQVVLSMQLGFAIIPLIHFVSDRSSMGIFAIKPLTKLFAWIITAVLIYLNGRMVADAVTGYFATTASWSWKVLIILAGVGVLVLLGYTILYPFSKKRLKTSFSPVHPEPAPLDLPEGINNYPTIAIAVDFGKSDSALITQALQQGNNQTKFVLIHVVESVAARFINREIKDEESKTDKAYLDGYAKQIRQKGHKVVWELGYGIPSREIPKIVISHQAGLLVMGAHGHKGLKDFIYGSTINNVRHRLKIPILIVSSEISGAGKRQ
;
A
#
# COMPACT_ATOMS: atom_id res chain seq x y z
N MET A 1 -6.64 -2.09 -22.60
CA MET A 1 -5.76 -2.01 -21.41
C MET A 1 -6.36 -2.93 -20.34
N ASN A 2 -6.02 -4.22 -20.39
CA ASN A 2 -6.61 -5.24 -19.53
C ASN A 2 -6.09 -5.09 -18.09
N ARG A 3 -6.92 -4.60 -17.17
CA ARG A 3 -6.69 -4.74 -15.73
C ARG A 3 -7.04 -6.16 -15.30
N HIS A 4 -6.18 -7.12 -15.60
CA HIS A 4 -6.21 -8.41 -14.91
C HIS A 4 -5.76 -8.14 -13.46
N HIS A 5 -6.72 -8.14 -12.53
CA HIS A 5 -6.43 -8.09 -11.11
C HIS A 5 -5.82 -9.43 -10.68
N SER A 6 -4.49 -9.51 -10.67
CA SER A 6 -3.79 -10.68 -10.12
C SER A 6 -4.00 -10.74 -8.60
N ASP A 7 -4.26 -11.91 -8.03
CA ASP A 7 -4.31 -12.09 -6.56
C ASP A 7 -2.91 -12.07 -5.91
N ILE A 8 -1.90 -11.63 -6.64
CA ILE A 8 -0.50 -11.63 -6.23
C ILE A 8 -0.22 -10.39 -5.37
N SER A 9 0.31 -10.64 -4.17
CA SER A 9 0.78 -9.60 -3.25
C SER A 9 1.88 -8.75 -3.89
N LEU A 10 1.75 -7.43 -3.81
CA LEU A 10 2.69 -6.47 -4.40
C LEU A 10 2.99 -6.75 -5.89
N SER A 11 1.95 -6.91 -6.72
CA SER A 11 2.10 -7.33 -8.12
C SER A 11 3.04 -6.48 -8.99
N GLU A 12 3.31 -5.23 -8.59
CA GLU A 12 4.25 -4.31 -9.25
C GLU A 12 5.72 -4.71 -9.04
N VAL A 13 6.03 -5.38 -7.93
CA VAL A 13 7.40 -5.71 -7.49
C VAL A 13 7.60 -7.19 -7.12
N HIS A 14 6.57 -8.01 -7.28
CA HIS A 14 6.59 -9.44 -7.02
C HIS A 14 7.65 -10.14 -7.87
N GLN A 15 8.54 -10.92 -7.24
CA GLN A 15 9.68 -11.59 -7.88
C GLN A 15 10.54 -10.69 -8.78
N SER A 16 10.55 -9.37 -8.54
CA SER A 16 11.32 -8.40 -9.34
C SER A 16 12.84 -8.56 -9.20
N VAL A 17 13.32 -9.09 -8.06
CA VAL A 17 14.74 -9.31 -7.82
C VAL A 17 15.10 -10.77 -8.08
N ASP A 18 15.76 -11.02 -9.20
CA ASP A 18 16.22 -12.35 -9.58
C ASP A 18 17.46 -12.78 -8.76
N THR A 19 17.25 -13.73 -7.85
CA THR A 19 18.31 -14.32 -7.02
C THR A 19 18.86 -15.64 -7.59
N THR A 20 18.29 -16.11 -8.71
CA THR A 20 18.59 -17.42 -9.31
C THR A 20 19.71 -17.40 -10.35
N GLN A 21 20.22 -16.21 -10.69
CA GLN A 21 21.27 -16.03 -11.69
C GLN A 21 22.55 -16.78 -11.31
N VAL A 22 22.89 -17.80 -12.11
CA VAL A 22 24.04 -18.69 -11.88
C VAL A 22 25.37 -17.98 -12.16
N ASN A 23 25.37 -16.98 -13.05
CA ASN A 23 26.58 -16.30 -13.53
C ASN A 23 27.13 -15.20 -12.60
N LYS A 24 26.49 -14.93 -11.45
CA LYS A 24 26.99 -13.95 -10.46
C LYS A 24 27.85 -14.63 -9.38
N PRO A 25 28.94 -13.99 -8.92
CA PRO A 25 29.77 -14.50 -7.83
C PRO A 25 28.94 -14.70 -6.55
N LYS A 26 29.30 -15.71 -5.74
CA LYS A 26 28.51 -16.17 -4.58
C LYS A 26 28.11 -15.03 -3.63
N TRP A 27 29.01 -14.07 -3.36
CA TRP A 27 28.73 -12.93 -2.49
C TRP A 27 27.69 -11.96 -3.08
N ARG A 28 27.73 -11.66 -4.39
CA ARG A 28 26.71 -10.84 -5.07
C ARG A 28 25.34 -11.52 -5.10
N ARG A 29 25.32 -12.86 -5.17
CA ARG A 29 24.08 -13.64 -5.06
C ARG A 29 23.50 -13.54 -3.65
N ILE A 30 24.33 -13.67 -2.63
CA ILE A 30 23.94 -13.50 -1.23
C ILE A 30 23.39 -12.09 -0.99
N LEU A 31 24.10 -11.03 -1.41
CA LEU A 31 23.63 -9.64 -1.35
C LEU A 31 22.36 -9.36 -2.16
N SER A 32 21.93 -10.28 -3.04
CA SER A 32 20.65 -10.15 -3.72
C SER A 32 19.46 -10.66 -2.92
N PHE A 33 19.70 -11.47 -1.89
CA PHE A 33 18.68 -11.88 -0.94
C PHE A 33 18.45 -10.83 0.14
N PHE A 34 19.50 -10.13 0.58
CA PHE A 34 19.39 -9.07 1.58
C PHE A 34 18.59 -7.87 1.06
N GLY A 35 17.81 -7.25 1.94
CA GLY A 35 17.01 -6.06 1.63
C GLY A 35 15.63 -6.03 2.29
N PRO A 36 14.78 -7.07 2.13
CA PRO A 36 13.43 -7.09 2.68
C PRO A 36 13.40 -6.84 4.18
N ALA A 37 14.32 -7.45 4.94
CA ALA A 37 14.38 -7.25 6.37
C ALA A 37 14.85 -5.84 6.80
N TYR A 38 15.63 -5.13 5.96
CA TYR A 38 16.07 -3.76 6.26
C TYR A 38 14.90 -2.78 6.16
N LEU A 39 13.98 -2.99 5.22
CA LEU A 39 12.72 -2.25 5.21
C LEU A 39 11.90 -2.53 6.47
N VAL A 40 11.90 -3.77 6.95
CA VAL A 40 11.15 -4.14 8.15
C VAL A 40 11.79 -3.57 9.42
N SER A 41 13.12 -3.62 9.54
CA SER A 41 13.85 -3.17 10.73
C SER A 41 13.72 -1.68 11.00
N VAL A 42 13.41 -0.89 9.98
CA VAL A 42 13.18 0.55 10.11
C VAL A 42 12.00 0.90 10.98
N GLY A 43 10.91 0.13 10.90
CA GLY A 43 9.77 0.38 11.78
C GLY A 43 10.15 0.16 13.25
N TYR A 44 11.22 -0.59 13.54
CA TYR A 44 11.74 -0.76 14.90
C TYR A 44 12.66 0.39 15.35
N MET A 45 12.89 1.40 14.50
CA MET A 45 13.68 2.60 14.77
C MET A 45 12.84 3.88 14.70
N ASP A 46 11.51 3.75 14.68
CA ASP A 46 10.60 4.88 14.54
C ASP A 46 10.60 5.78 15.81
N PRO A 47 10.19 7.05 15.67
CA PRO A 47 10.13 7.99 16.81
C PRO A 47 9.27 7.51 17.98
N GLY A 48 8.30 6.62 17.75
CA GLY A 48 7.47 6.02 18.80
C GLY A 48 8.29 5.23 19.82
N ASN A 49 9.28 4.45 19.36
CA ASN A 49 10.17 3.68 20.24
C ASN A 49 11.11 4.59 21.05
N TRP A 50 11.49 5.74 20.50
CA TRP A 50 12.47 6.63 21.12
C TRP A 50 11.96 7.21 22.43
N ALA A 51 10.68 7.56 22.50
CA ALA A 51 10.08 8.08 23.74
C ALA A 51 10.21 7.06 24.89
N THR A 52 9.93 5.79 24.63
CA THR A 52 10.05 4.73 25.64
C THR A 52 11.50 4.42 26.01
N ASP A 53 12.42 4.48 25.05
CA ASP A 53 13.85 4.22 25.29
C ASP A 53 14.52 5.36 26.06
N LEU A 54 14.19 6.61 25.73
CA LEU A 54 14.63 7.81 26.44
C LEU A 54 14.13 7.80 27.89
N ALA A 55 12.83 7.59 28.08
CA ALA A 55 12.24 7.52 29.42
C ALA A 55 12.80 6.36 30.23
N GLY A 56 13.04 5.21 29.60
CA GLY A 56 13.67 4.06 30.24
C GLY A 56 15.10 4.34 30.71
N GLY A 57 15.90 4.99 29.87
CA GLY A 57 17.27 5.37 30.19
C GLY A 57 17.34 6.46 31.26
N SER A 58 16.53 7.51 31.15
CA SER A 58 16.55 8.65 32.07
C SER A 58 16.05 8.31 33.46
N GLN A 59 15.07 7.41 33.60
CA GLN A 59 14.48 7.04 34.88
C GLN A 59 15.13 5.82 35.55
N PHE A 60 15.61 4.86 34.75
CA PHE A 60 16.05 3.56 35.26
C PHE A 60 17.50 3.20 34.88
N GLY A 61 18.24 4.14 34.31
CA GLY A 61 19.61 3.94 33.86
C GLY A 61 19.69 2.79 32.84
N TYR A 62 20.68 1.92 32.97
CA TYR A 62 20.87 0.79 32.05
C TYR A 62 19.94 -0.41 32.31
N SER A 63 19.13 -0.38 33.36
CA SER A 63 18.43 -1.59 33.83
C SER A 63 17.38 -2.17 32.87
N LEU A 64 16.92 -1.39 31.89
CA LEU A 64 15.94 -1.85 30.89
C LEU A 64 16.59 -2.36 29.59
N LEU A 65 17.93 -2.44 29.50
CA LEU A 65 18.62 -3.02 28.34
C LEU A 65 18.25 -4.49 28.08
N TRP A 66 18.05 -5.29 29.13
CA TRP A 66 17.59 -6.67 28.97
C TRP A 66 16.17 -6.75 28.38
N VAL A 67 15.30 -5.77 28.66
CA VAL A 67 13.94 -5.70 28.10
C VAL A 67 14.01 -5.43 26.61
N LEU A 68 14.86 -4.49 26.18
CA LEU A 68 15.14 -4.23 24.77
C LEU A 68 15.67 -5.48 24.05
N LEU A 69 16.62 -6.18 24.66
CA LEU A 69 17.16 -7.43 24.10
C LEU A 69 16.08 -8.50 23.96
N MET A 70 15.28 -8.71 25.01
CA MET A 70 14.18 -9.68 24.98
C MET A 70 13.16 -9.31 23.93
N SER A 71 12.80 -8.04 23.80
CA SER A 71 11.85 -7.62 22.78
C SER A 71 12.38 -7.81 21.35
N ASN A 72 13.68 -7.54 21.12
CA ASN A 72 14.32 -7.83 19.84
C ASN A 72 14.29 -9.34 19.52
N LEU A 73 14.50 -10.21 20.50
CA LEU A 73 14.39 -11.66 20.30
C LEU A 73 12.95 -12.09 19.97
N MET A 74 11.95 -11.49 20.63
CA MET A 74 10.53 -11.71 20.32
C MET A 74 10.21 -11.26 18.89
N ALA A 75 10.66 -10.07 18.50
CA ALA A 75 10.51 -9.53 17.16
C ALA A 75 11.16 -10.44 16.11
N LEU A 76 12.40 -10.88 16.32
CA LEU A 76 13.11 -11.77 15.41
C LEU A 76 12.36 -13.09 15.21
N LEU A 77 11.80 -13.66 16.29
CA LEU A 77 10.96 -14.85 16.19
C LEU A 77 9.73 -14.56 15.31
N LEU A 78 8.91 -13.57 15.67
CA LEU A 78 7.66 -13.28 14.97
C LEU A 78 7.88 -12.89 13.50
N GLN A 79 8.93 -12.11 13.22
CA GLN A 79 9.33 -11.73 11.87
C GLN A 79 9.78 -12.94 11.05
N SER A 80 10.52 -13.88 11.66
CA SER A 80 10.88 -15.13 10.98
C SER A 80 9.66 -16.00 10.65
N LEU A 81 8.60 -15.95 11.45
CA LEU A 81 7.34 -16.64 11.17
C LEU A 81 6.58 -15.96 10.03
N SER A 82 6.51 -14.63 10.04
CA SER A 82 5.90 -13.83 8.98
C SER A 82 6.57 -14.08 7.62
N ALA A 83 7.90 -13.97 7.57
CA ALA A 83 8.66 -14.28 6.37
C ALA A 83 8.45 -15.72 5.89
N ARG A 84 8.41 -16.68 6.81
CA ARG A 84 8.16 -18.09 6.49
C ARG A 84 6.79 -18.28 5.83
N LEU A 85 5.75 -17.61 6.32
CA LEU A 85 4.42 -17.63 5.71
C LEU A 85 4.51 -17.16 4.24
N GLY A 86 5.13 -16.00 4.01
CA GLY A 86 5.30 -15.41 2.68
C GLY A 86 6.08 -16.29 1.70
N ILE A 87 7.19 -16.88 2.17
CA ILE A 87 8.06 -17.73 1.35
C ILE A 87 7.38 -19.08 1.01
N VAL A 88 6.72 -19.71 1.97
CA VAL A 88 6.17 -21.07 1.78
C VAL A 88 4.81 -21.03 1.08
N ARG A 89 3.93 -20.09 1.46
CA ARG A 89 2.57 -20.03 0.90
C ARG A 89 2.43 -19.12 -0.31
N HIS A 90 3.44 -18.32 -0.64
CA HIS A 90 3.38 -17.28 -1.68
C HIS A 90 2.19 -16.32 -1.49
N LYS A 91 1.86 -16.04 -0.23
CA LYS A 91 0.76 -15.18 0.19
C LYS A 91 1.19 -14.36 1.40
N ASP A 92 0.76 -13.11 1.45
CA ASP A 92 0.95 -12.29 2.64
C ASP A 92 -0.05 -12.65 3.73
N LEU A 93 0.19 -12.14 4.95
CA LEU A 93 -0.64 -12.41 6.11
C LEU A 93 -2.08 -11.90 5.95
N ALA A 94 -2.30 -10.78 5.24
CA ALA A 94 -3.64 -10.23 5.03
C ALA A 94 -4.44 -11.11 4.07
N GLN A 95 -3.82 -11.62 3.01
CA GLN A 95 -4.40 -12.61 2.10
C GLN A 95 -4.73 -13.92 2.84
N ALA A 96 -3.83 -14.39 3.70
CA ALA A 96 -4.06 -15.60 4.51
C ALA A 96 -5.23 -15.42 5.49
N ASN A 97 -5.33 -14.26 6.15
CA ASN A 97 -6.48 -13.90 6.99
C ASN A 97 -7.77 -13.89 6.18
N ARG A 98 -7.76 -13.26 5.00
CA ARG A 98 -8.91 -13.21 4.11
C ARG A 98 -9.45 -14.59 3.74
N GLU A 99 -8.56 -15.54 3.50
CA GLU A 99 -8.92 -16.94 3.17
C GLU A 99 -9.50 -17.71 4.35
N ALA A 100 -9.06 -17.38 5.57
CA ALA A 100 -9.47 -18.09 6.76
C ALA A 100 -10.81 -17.58 7.30
N TYR A 101 -10.93 -16.27 7.51
CA TYR A 101 -12.06 -15.66 8.23
C TYR A 101 -13.24 -15.32 7.31
N PRO A 102 -14.47 -15.21 7.83
CA PRO A 102 -15.62 -14.75 7.05
C PRO A 102 -15.48 -13.27 6.65
N ARG A 103 -16.20 -12.86 5.60
CA ARG A 103 -16.11 -11.51 5.00
C ARG A 103 -16.30 -10.37 6.03
N GLY A 104 -17.26 -10.49 6.94
CA GLY A 104 -17.51 -9.47 7.97
C GLY A 104 -16.34 -9.30 8.94
N VAL A 105 -15.78 -10.41 9.42
CA VAL A 105 -14.62 -10.38 10.34
C VAL A 105 -13.38 -9.85 9.63
N ASN A 106 -13.14 -10.24 8.38
CA ASN A 106 -12.05 -9.69 7.57
C ASN A 106 -12.16 -8.17 7.38
N PHE A 107 -13.37 -7.65 7.18
CA PHE A 107 -13.58 -6.21 7.07
C PHE A 107 -13.25 -5.49 8.38
N ILE A 108 -13.63 -6.05 9.53
CA ILE A 108 -13.29 -5.50 10.85
C ILE A 108 -11.78 -5.55 11.08
N LEU A 109 -11.13 -6.68 10.79
CA LEU A 109 -9.66 -6.84 10.91
C LEU A 109 -8.90 -5.87 9.99
N TYR A 110 -9.42 -5.61 8.78
CA TYR A 110 -8.92 -4.59 7.88
C TYR A 110 -9.02 -3.19 8.50
N LEU A 111 -10.19 -2.83 9.04
CA LEU A 111 -10.40 -1.52 9.64
C LEU A 111 -9.45 -1.28 10.81
N LEU A 112 -9.29 -2.26 11.70
CA LEU A 112 -8.34 -2.17 12.81
C LEU A 112 -6.89 -2.05 12.33
N ALA A 113 -6.51 -2.76 11.27
CA ALA A 113 -5.19 -2.67 10.68
C ALA A 113 -4.92 -1.29 10.07
N GLU A 114 -5.89 -0.71 9.36
CA GLU A 114 -5.79 0.61 8.75
C GLU A 114 -5.71 1.72 9.81
N ILE A 115 -6.49 1.61 10.89
CA ILE A 115 -6.41 2.52 12.04
C ILE A 115 -5.03 2.44 12.70
N ALA A 116 -4.46 1.24 12.87
CA ALA A 116 -3.12 1.09 13.42
C ALA A 116 -2.03 1.67 12.51
N ILE A 117 -2.18 1.57 11.18
CA ILE A 117 -1.28 2.23 10.23
C ILE A 117 -1.40 3.75 10.36
N ALA A 118 -2.61 4.30 10.44
CA ALA A 118 -2.81 5.73 10.61
C ALA A 118 -2.22 6.25 11.94
N ALA A 119 -2.32 5.47 13.02
CA ALA A 119 -1.67 5.77 14.29
C ALA A 119 -0.13 5.71 14.19
N THR A 120 0.42 4.76 13.43
CA THR A 120 1.86 4.74 13.14
C THR A 120 2.26 6.00 12.37
N ASP A 121 1.53 6.32 11.31
CA ASP A 121 1.81 7.48 10.45
C ASP A 121 1.73 8.80 11.24
N LEU A 122 0.85 8.88 12.24
CA LEU A 122 0.79 10.00 13.18
C LEU A 122 2.10 10.14 13.98
N ALA A 123 2.62 9.05 14.55
CA ALA A 123 3.90 9.06 15.27
C ALA A 123 5.07 9.51 14.37
N GLU A 124 5.07 9.06 13.12
CA GLU A 124 6.09 9.41 12.13
C GLU A 124 6.04 10.90 11.75
N VAL A 125 4.85 11.43 11.50
CA VAL A 125 4.62 12.85 11.18
C VAL A 125 5.10 13.71 12.33
N LEU A 126 4.68 13.39 13.55
CA LEU A 126 5.05 14.15 14.74
C LEU A 126 6.56 14.09 14.96
N GLY A 127 7.18 12.92 14.88
CA GLY A 127 8.64 12.78 15.03
C GLY A 127 9.41 13.58 13.98
N MET A 128 9.03 13.49 12.69
CA MET A 128 9.66 14.28 11.64
C MET A 128 9.45 15.79 11.86
N ALA A 129 8.25 16.21 12.23
CA ALA A 129 7.93 17.61 12.48
C ALA A 129 8.71 18.17 13.67
N ILE A 130 8.84 17.39 14.76
CA ILE A 130 9.69 17.72 15.91
C ILE A 130 11.14 17.85 15.45
N GLY A 131 11.66 16.90 14.67
CA GLY A 131 13.03 16.98 14.14
C GLY A 131 13.28 18.23 13.30
N LEU A 132 12.32 18.61 12.44
CA LEU A 132 12.38 19.84 11.65
C LEU A 132 12.35 21.10 12.52
N GLN A 133 11.46 21.14 13.52
CA GLN A 133 11.37 22.24 14.48
C GLN A 133 12.68 22.40 15.25
N LEU A 134 13.24 21.31 15.76
CA LEU A 134 14.49 21.34 16.53
C LEU A 134 15.68 21.79 15.66
N LEU A 135 15.70 21.44 14.36
CA LEU A 135 16.79 21.81 13.47
C LEU A 135 16.70 23.24 12.93
N THR A 136 15.48 23.74 12.68
CA THR A 136 15.25 25.02 11.98
C THR A 136 14.67 26.11 12.87
N GLY A 137 14.18 25.77 14.07
CA GLY A 137 13.45 26.68 14.96
C GLY A 137 12.03 26.99 14.51
N MET A 138 11.51 26.32 13.48
CA MET A 138 10.18 26.61 12.94
C MET A 138 9.05 26.07 13.83
N PRO A 139 7.87 26.74 13.90
CA PRO A 139 6.72 26.22 14.65
C PRO A 139 6.29 24.81 14.20
N LEU A 140 5.87 23.96 15.14
CA LEU A 140 5.60 22.54 14.88
C LEU A 140 4.55 22.36 13.78
N ILE A 141 3.51 23.20 13.77
CA ILE A 141 2.42 23.13 12.79
C ILE A 141 2.94 23.21 11.33
N TYR A 142 3.95 24.04 11.08
CA TYR A 142 4.57 24.13 9.76
C TYR A 142 5.42 22.90 9.46
N GLY A 143 6.11 22.35 10.46
CA GLY A 143 6.80 21.07 10.35
C GLY A 143 5.84 19.95 9.92
N VAL A 144 4.69 19.85 10.58
CA VAL A 144 3.62 18.89 10.24
C VAL A 144 3.13 19.08 8.80
N LEU A 145 2.87 20.32 8.37
CA LEU A 145 2.44 20.60 7.00
C LEU A 145 3.51 20.24 5.95
N ILE A 146 4.79 20.47 6.25
CA ILE A 146 5.91 20.09 5.36
C ILE A 146 5.98 18.58 5.17
N THR A 147 5.61 17.78 6.17
CA THR A 147 5.60 16.31 6.03
C THR A 147 4.67 15.82 4.93
N VAL A 148 3.67 16.61 4.48
CA VAL A 148 2.86 16.26 3.30
C VAL A 148 3.72 16.11 2.05
N LEU A 149 4.85 16.83 1.96
CA LEU A 149 5.72 16.80 0.80
C LEU A 149 6.42 15.46 0.60
N ASP A 150 6.57 14.66 1.66
CA ASP A 150 7.20 13.33 1.52
C ASP A 150 6.36 12.33 0.74
N THR A 151 5.05 12.60 0.57
CA THR A 151 4.19 11.81 -0.30
C THR A 151 4.68 11.86 -1.76
N PHE A 152 5.24 13.01 -2.18
CA PHE A 152 5.87 13.16 -3.49
C PHE A 152 7.23 12.48 -3.55
N LEU A 153 8.02 12.53 -2.46
CA LEU A 153 9.30 11.83 -2.37
C LEU A 153 9.11 10.31 -2.52
N LEU A 154 8.11 9.75 -1.84
CA LEU A 154 7.77 8.34 -1.95
C LEU A 154 7.37 7.97 -3.39
N MET A 155 6.55 8.81 -4.04
CA MET A 155 6.15 8.60 -5.43
C MET A 155 7.37 8.56 -6.36
N LEU A 156 8.35 9.45 -6.14
CA LEU A 156 9.59 9.47 -6.90
C LEU A 156 10.42 8.19 -6.68
N LEU A 157 10.55 7.76 -5.42
CA LEU A 157 11.30 6.55 -5.06
C LEU A 157 10.69 5.28 -5.65
N GLN A 158 9.36 5.15 -5.65
CA GLN A 158 8.67 4.00 -6.22
C GLN A 158 8.92 3.84 -7.72
N ARG A 159 9.09 4.95 -8.47
CA ARG A 159 9.44 4.90 -9.91
C ARG A 159 10.82 4.29 -10.18
N PHE A 160 11.72 4.29 -9.19
CA PHE A 160 13.08 3.79 -9.36
C PHE A 160 13.26 2.29 -9.07
N GLY A 161 12.22 1.61 -8.60
CA GLY A 161 12.19 0.17 -8.33
C GLY A 161 12.76 -0.25 -6.96
N MET A 162 12.48 -1.50 -6.56
CA MET A 162 12.74 -2.01 -5.20
C MET A 162 14.18 -1.87 -4.72
N ARG A 163 15.18 -2.11 -5.59
CA ARG A 163 16.59 -2.04 -5.18
C ARG A 163 17.03 -0.64 -4.77
N LYS A 164 16.54 0.40 -5.47
CA LYS A 164 16.88 1.79 -5.12
C LYS A 164 16.13 2.23 -3.86
N LEU A 165 14.89 1.77 -3.70
CA LEU A 165 14.12 1.98 -2.48
C LEU A 165 14.79 1.32 -1.26
N GLU A 166 15.24 0.07 -1.39
CA GLU A 166 16.05 -0.61 -0.36
C GLU A 166 17.34 0.15 -0.04
N ALA A 167 18.09 0.60 -1.05
CA ALA A 167 19.33 1.35 -0.84
C ALA A 167 19.09 2.71 -0.16
N PHE A 168 18.01 3.41 -0.53
CA PHE A 168 17.61 4.66 0.12
C PHE A 168 17.32 4.44 1.62
N VAL A 169 16.52 3.42 1.92
CA VAL A 169 16.17 3.05 3.30
C VAL A 169 17.41 2.65 4.11
N ILE A 170 18.32 1.85 3.54
CA ILE A 170 19.59 1.51 4.18
C ILE A 170 20.45 2.76 4.44
N GLY A 171 20.41 3.74 3.54
CA GLY A 171 21.05 5.04 3.73
C GLY A 171 20.49 5.80 4.95
N LEU A 172 19.16 5.80 5.13
CA LEU A 172 18.53 6.40 6.32
C LEU A 172 18.92 5.67 7.61
N ILE A 173 18.90 4.33 7.62
CA ILE A 173 19.38 3.52 8.75
C ILE A 173 20.83 3.88 9.11
N PHE A 174 21.69 4.03 8.09
CA PHE A 174 23.09 4.39 8.30
C PHE A 174 23.23 5.79 8.92
N ILE A 175 22.43 6.77 8.48
CA ILE A 175 22.40 8.12 9.07
C ILE A 175 22.00 8.05 10.54
N ILE A 176 20.94 7.32 10.88
CA ILE A 176 20.46 7.16 12.26
C ILE A 176 21.55 6.49 13.12
N GLY A 177 22.08 5.35 12.67
CA GLY A 177 23.10 4.60 13.38
C GLY A 177 24.38 5.41 13.60
N MET A 178 24.87 6.12 12.59
CA MET A 178 26.05 6.97 12.72
C MET A 178 25.81 8.16 13.66
N SER A 179 24.61 8.76 13.63
CA SER A 179 24.26 9.88 14.50
C SER A 179 24.30 9.47 15.98
N PHE A 180 23.74 8.31 16.33
CA PHE A 180 23.79 7.81 17.71
C PHE A 180 25.16 7.23 18.09
N LEU A 181 25.88 6.63 17.14
CA LEU A 181 27.25 6.17 17.38
C LEU A 181 28.16 7.34 17.79
N VAL A 182 28.12 8.45 17.06
CA VAL A 182 28.89 9.65 17.40
C VAL A 182 28.49 10.18 18.78
N GLN A 183 27.19 10.24 19.08
CA GLN A 183 26.71 10.70 20.39
C GLN A 183 27.19 9.79 21.54
N ILE A 184 27.18 8.46 21.37
CA ILE A 184 27.71 7.53 22.37
C ILE A 184 29.21 7.68 22.56
N LEU A 185 29.96 7.87 21.48
CA LEU A 185 31.41 8.07 21.57
C LEU A 185 31.75 9.36 22.34
N ILE A 186 30.93 10.41 22.20
CA ILE A 186 31.07 11.65 22.97
C ILE A 186 30.64 11.44 24.43
N ALA A 187 29.51 10.74 24.66
CA ALA A 187 28.99 10.47 26.00
C ALA A 187 29.90 9.54 26.83
N ALA A 188 30.71 8.72 26.17
CA ALA A 188 31.69 7.80 26.76
C ALA A 188 31.14 6.97 27.96
N PRO A 189 30.07 6.17 27.75
CA PRO A 189 29.48 5.35 28.83
C PRO A 189 30.43 4.26 29.32
N ASP A 190 30.39 3.93 30.62
CA ASP A 190 31.16 2.81 31.18
C ASP A 190 30.61 1.46 30.65
N PRO A 191 31.41 0.68 29.88
CA PRO A 191 30.96 -0.60 29.36
C PRO A 191 30.62 -1.64 30.44
N ARG A 192 31.25 -1.55 31.62
CA ARG A 192 31.02 -2.49 32.73
C ARG A 192 29.65 -2.29 33.33
N GLU A 193 29.25 -1.04 33.58
CA GLU A 193 27.91 -0.72 34.06
C GLU A 193 26.84 -1.08 33.03
N MET A 194 27.11 -0.79 31.75
CA MET A 194 26.19 -1.16 30.66
C MET A 194 25.94 -2.67 30.62
N ALA A 195 26.98 -3.48 30.84
CA ALA A 195 26.85 -4.93 30.90
C ALA A 195 25.90 -5.41 32.02
N THR A 196 25.82 -4.68 33.14
CA THR A 196 24.88 -5.01 34.23
C THR A 196 23.42 -4.82 33.83
N GLY A 197 23.14 -3.94 32.88
CA GLY A 197 21.80 -3.69 32.35
C GLY A 197 21.19 -4.87 31.59
N PHE A 198 22.01 -5.80 31.13
CA PHE A 198 21.57 -7.05 30.49
C PHE A 198 21.11 -8.12 31.49
N VAL A 199 21.34 -7.91 32.79
CA VAL A 199 20.85 -8.82 33.84
C VAL A 199 19.39 -8.47 34.15
N PRO A 200 18.45 -9.43 34.05
CA PRO A 200 17.04 -9.16 34.29
C PRO A 200 16.76 -8.68 35.72
N ARG A 201 16.41 -7.40 35.87
CA ARG A 201 15.99 -6.79 37.14
C ARG A 201 14.90 -5.76 36.87
N LEU A 202 13.76 -5.87 37.55
CA LEU A 202 12.70 -4.86 37.57
C LEU A 202 12.68 -4.23 38.96
N GLN A 203 12.82 -2.91 39.01
CA GLN A 203 13.00 -2.18 40.28
C GLN A 203 11.66 -1.86 40.95
N ASN A 204 10.65 -1.48 40.17
CA ASN A 204 9.34 -1.03 40.64
C ASN A 204 8.27 -1.15 39.53
N ASP A 205 7.01 -0.82 39.87
CA ASP A 205 5.89 -0.84 38.92
C ASP A 205 6.04 0.17 37.77
N ALA A 206 6.70 1.30 38.01
CA ALA A 206 6.99 2.29 36.96
C ALA A 206 7.97 1.71 35.90
N ALA A 207 9.00 0.97 36.33
CA ALA A 207 9.91 0.27 35.42
C ALA A 207 9.16 -0.80 34.62
N LEU A 208 8.18 -1.47 35.22
CA LEU A 208 7.32 -2.42 34.51
C LEU A 208 6.44 -1.73 33.47
N TYR A 209 5.91 -0.54 33.75
CA TYR A 209 5.14 0.25 32.79
C TYR A 209 6.00 0.67 31.58
N ILE A 210 7.21 1.17 31.80
CA ILE A 210 8.13 1.50 30.69
C ILE A 210 8.54 0.22 29.94
N ALA A 211 8.81 -0.89 30.64
CA ALA A 211 9.14 -2.15 30.00
C ALA A 211 8.00 -2.66 29.10
N ILE A 212 6.74 -2.51 29.53
CA ILE A 212 5.56 -2.78 28.71
C ILE A 212 5.55 -1.89 27.46
N GLY A 213 5.82 -0.59 27.63
CA GLY A 213 5.94 0.36 26.52
C GLY A 213 7.00 -0.04 25.50
N ILE A 214 8.22 -0.36 25.95
CA ILE A 214 9.33 -0.82 25.09
C ILE A 214 8.92 -2.07 24.30
N ILE A 215 8.34 -3.08 24.97
CA ILE A 215 7.92 -4.32 24.31
C ILE A 215 6.78 -4.08 23.31
N GLY A 216 5.79 -3.25 23.69
CA GLY A 216 4.63 -2.94 22.86
C GLY A 216 5.00 -2.13 21.60
N ALA A 217 5.87 -1.13 21.75
CA ALA A 217 6.30 -0.26 20.66
C ALA A 217 7.20 -1.01 19.67
N THR A 218 8.08 -1.88 20.15
CA THR A 218 8.96 -2.67 19.29
C THR A 218 8.20 -3.69 18.45
N VAL A 219 7.21 -4.42 18.97
CA VAL A 219 6.50 -5.43 18.15
C VAL A 219 5.34 -4.80 17.36
N MET A 220 5.66 -4.22 16.19
CA MET A 220 4.66 -3.59 15.34
C MET A 220 3.86 -4.59 14.47
N PRO A 221 2.51 -4.53 14.47
CA PRO A 221 1.68 -5.46 13.69
C PRO A 221 1.80 -5.26 12.18
N HIS A 222 1.84 -4.01 11.70
CA HIS A 222 1.93 -3.71 10.27
C HIS A 222 3.21 -4.28 9.64
N ASN A 223 4.30 -4.36 10.42
CA ASN A 223 5.56 -4.97 9.98
C ASN A 223 5.44 -6.49 9.75
N LEU A 224 4.55 -7.18 10.46
CA LEU A 224 4.28 -8.60 10.20
C LEU A 224 3.58 -8.76 8.84
N TYR A 225 2.65 -7.88 8.47
CA TYR A 225 2.05 -7.91 7.13
C TYR A 225 3.10 -7.55 6.07
N LEU A 226 3.86 -6.48 6.30
CA LEU A 226 4.90 -5.99 5.41
C LEU A 226 5.94 -7.06 5.08
N HIS A 227 6.50 -7.72 6.10
CA HIS A 227 7.56 -8.70 5.90
C HIS A 227 7.07 -9.91 5.12
N SER A 228 5.87 -10.42 5.40
CA SER A 228 5.27 -11.55 4.67
C SER A 228 5.08 -11.28 3.17
N ALA A 229 4.94 -10.01 2.77
CA ALA A 229 4.86 -9.60 1.37
C ALA A 229 6.24 -9.32 0.76
N LEU A 230 7.11 -8.58 1.45
CA LEU A 230 8.41 -8.16 0.92
C LEU A 230 9.33 -9.33 0.59
N VAL A 231 9.26 -10.43 1.34
CA VAL A 231 10.03 -11.65 1.02
C VAL A 231 9.66 -12.24 -0.35
N GLN A 232 8.47 -11.94 -0.87
CA GLN A 232 8.00 -12.41 -2.17
C GLN A 232 8.54 -11.57 -3.34
N THR A 233 9.21 -10.44 -3.07
CA THR A 233 9.94 -9.66 -4.09
C THR A 233 11.16 -10.41 -4.63
N ARG A 234 11.67 -11.38 -3.88
CA ARG A 234 12.80 -12.22 -4.26
C ARG A 234 12.29 -13.41 -5.07
N LYS A 235 12.82 -13.58 -6.28
CA LYS A 235 12.57 -14.77 -7.09
C LYS A 235 13.42 -15.93 -6.58
N PHE A 236 12.80 -17.03 -6.18
CA PHE A 236 13.47 -18.27 -5.79
C PHE A 236 12.80 -19.47 -6.46
N LYS A 237 13.51 -20.61 -6.56
CA LYS A 237 12.94 -21.84 -7.12
C LYS A 237 11.93 -22.43 -6.14
N ASN A 238 10.73 -22.77 -6.63
CA ASN A 238 9.69 -23.45 -5.84
C ASN A 238 9.98 -24.96 -5.70
N THR A 239 11.19 -25.28 -5.24
CA THR A 239 11.61 -26.64 -4.86
C THR A 239 11.91 -26.65 -3.37
N GLU A 240 11.88 -27.84 -2.76
CA GLU A 240 12.15 -27.99 -1.33
C GLU A 240 13.49 -27.37 -0.90
N GLU A 241 14.56 -27.61 -1.68
CA GLU A 241 15.88 -27.01 -1.45
C GLU A 241 15.86 -25.47 -1.61
N GLY A 242 15.13 -24.98 -2.62
CA GLY A 242 14.99 -23.55 -2.89
C GLY A 242 14.31 -22.83 -1.73
N ILE A 243 13.22 -23.39 -1.21
CA ILE A 243 12.49 -22.86 -0.05
C ILE A 243 13.35 -22.92 1.20
N ARG A 244 14.03 -24.04 1.50
CA ARG A 244 14.95 -24.14 2.66
C ARG A 244 16.02 -23.06 2.62
N LYS A 245 16.60 -22.82 1.44
CA LYS A 245 17.63 -21.81 1.23
C LYS A 245 17.08 -20.40 1.40
N ALA A 246 15.90 -20.11 0.85
CA ALA A 246 15.22 -18.83 1.03
C ALA A 246 14.93 -18.55 2.51
N LEU A 247 14.41 -19.54 3.25
CA LEU A 247 14.18 -19.42 4.70
C LEU A 247 15.48 -19.17 5.48
N LYS A 248 16.57 -19.87 5.15
CA LYS A 248 17.87 -19.68 5.82
C LYS A 248 18.42 -18.26 5.57
N TYR A 249 18.37 -17.78 4.33
CA TYR A 249 18.88 -16.45 4.01
C TYR A 249 18.02 -15.33 4.56
N ASN A 250 16.69 -15.49 4.54
CA ASN A 250 15.81 -14.52 5.17
C ASN A 250 15.99 -14.49 6.70
N PHE A 251 16.27 -15.62 7.36
CA PHE A 251 16.60 -15.60 8.78
C PHE A 251 17.84 -14.74 9.08
N TRP A 252 18.91 -14.89 8.29
CA TRP A 252 20.10 -14.05 8.45
C TRP A 252 19.87 -12.58 8.06
N ASP A 253 19.09 -12.31 7.02
CA ASP A 253 18.63 -10.95 6.65
C ASP A 253 17.91 -10.29 7.81
N SER A 254 16.94 -10.98 8.41
CA SER A 254 16.17 -10.54 9.56
C SER A 254 17.02 -10.36 10.81
N ALA A 255 17.88 -11.32 11.11
CA ALA A 255 18.74 -11.27 12.28
C ALA A 255 19.69 -10.07 12.21
N ILE A 256 20.35 -9.85 11.08
CA ILE A 256 21.28 -8.71 10.94
C ILE A 256 20.50 -7.39 11.02
N ALA A 257 19.42 -7.26 10.25
CA ALA A 257 18.65 -6.01 10.21
C ALA A 257 18.04 -5.63 11.57
N LEU A 258 17.39 -6.57 12.26
CA LEU A 258 16.78 -6.32 13.55
C LEU A 258 17.81 -6.11 14.67
N ASN A 259 18.97 -6.76 14.62
CA ASN A 259 20.05 -6.45 15.57
C ASN A 259 20.62 -5.05 15.37
N MET A 260 20.66 -4.51 14.16
CA MET A 260 21.00 -3.09 13.97
C MET A 260 19.95 -2.17 14.58
N ALA A 261 18.66 -2.49 14.47
CA ALA A 261 17.58 -1.75 15.16
C ALA A 261 17.74 -1.80 16.67
N PHE A 262 18.01 -2.98 17.21
CA PHE A 262 18.32 -3.14 18.63
C PHE A 262 19.52 -2.28 19.07
N LEU A 263 20.59 -2.22 18.28
CA LEU A 263 21.75 -1.38 18.61
C LEU A 263 21.40 0.12 18.64
N VAL A 264 20.52 0.58 17.74
CA VAL A 264 20.03 1.98 17.77
C VAL A 264 19.21 2.24 19.03
N ASN A 265 18.25 1.37 19.35
CA ASN A 265 17.39 1.53 20.53
C ASN A 265 18.20 1.44 21.84
N ALA A 266 19.12 0.48 21.92
CA ALA A 266 20.06 0.38 23.02
C ALA A 266 20.94 1.63 23.12
N ALA A 267 21.33 2.23 21.97
CA ALA A 267 22.13 3.44 21.98
C ALA A 267 21.35 4.65 22.54
N ILE A 268 20.07 4.79 22.19
CA ILE A 268 19.19 5.83 22.72
C ILE A 268 19.05 5.69 24.25
N LEU A 269 18.77 4.48 24.73
CA LEU A 269 18.62 4.20 26.15
C LEU A 269 19.93 4.47 26.92
N VAL A 270 21.06 3.98 26.41
CA VAL A 270 22.39 4.21 27.01
C VAL A 270 22.73 5.70 27.05
N LEU A 271 22.44 6.43 25.97
CA LEU A 271 22.65 7.88 25.90
C LEU A 271 21.84 8.59 26.99
N ALA A 272 20.54 8.31 27.09
CA ALA A 272 19.68 8.89 28.11
C ALA A 272 20.11 8.54 29.54
N ALA A 273 20.52 7.30 29.78
CA ALA A 273 21.05 6.85 31.07
C ALA A 273 22.35 7.57 31.45
N THR A 274 23.25 7.76 30.48
CA THR A 274 24.56 8.39 30.73
C THR A 274 24.41 9.87 31.01
N ILE A 275 23.53 10.56 30.27
CA ILE A 275 23.41 12.02 30.31
C ILE A 275 22.43 12.48 31.38
N PHE A 276 21.27 11.82 31.52
CA PHE A 276 20.17 12.31 32.36
C PHE A 276 20.12 11.58 33.70
N PHE A 277 20.16 10.24 33.71
CA PHE A 277 20.05 9.47 34.95
C PHE A 277 21.26 9.72 35.88
N LYS A 278 22.48 9.72 35.35
CA LYS A 278 23.69 9.98 36.15
C LYS A 278 23.78 11.40 36.70
N THR A 279 23.12 12.36 36.08
CA THR A 279 23.08 13.76 36.52
C THR A 279 21.89 14.07 37.43
N GLY A 280 21.08 13.05 37.76
CA GLY A 280 19.92 13.16 38.64
C GLY A 280 18.64 13.67 37.96
N ARG A 281 18.66 13.88 36.63
CA ARG A 281 17.49 14.31 35.84
C ARG A 281 16.67 13.09 35.40
N THR A 282 15.77 12.66 36.26
CA THR A 282 14.86 11.53 36.00
C THR A 282 13.53 11.96 35.38
N ASP A 283 13.31 13.26 35.22
CA ASP A 283 12.10 13.86 34.65
C ASP A 283 12.09 13.90 33.11
N VAL A 284 13.21 13.54 32.46
CA VAL A 284 13.35 13.63 31.00
C VAL A 284 12.68 12.45 30.30
N ALA A 285 11.42 12.62 29.89
CA ALA A 285 10.68 11.62 29.11
C ALA A 285 10.42 12.07 27.65
N GLU A 286 10.49 13.37 27.37
CA GLU A 286 10.07 13.95 26.10
C GLU A 286 11.25 14.11 25.12
N ILE A 287 10.98 13.91 23.83
CA ILE A 287 11.99 14.01 22.75
C ILE A 287 12.56 15.42 22.66
N ARG A 288 11.72 16.44 22.84
CA ARG A 288 12.11 17.86 22.82
C ARG A 288 13.03 18.20 23.98
N GLN A 289 12.63 17.80 25.18
CA GLN A 289 13.41 18.01 26.40
C GLN A 289 14.78 17.31 26.30
N ALA A 290 14.84 16.10 25.75
CA ALA A 290 16.09 15.42 25.49
C ALA A 290 17.01 16.27 24.57
N TYR A 291 16.50 16.76 23.43
CA TYR A 291 17.28 17.59 22.50
C TYR A 291 17.85 18.86 23.16
N GLU A 292 17.05 19.58 23.94
CA GLU A 292 17.45 20.83 24.58
C GLU A 292 18.52 20.63 25.66
N LEU A 293 18.52 19.46 26.30
CA LEU A 293 19.46 19.14 27.36
C LEU A 293 20.76 18.51 26.84
N LEU A 294 20.77 17.96 25.64
CA LEU A 294 21.98 17.37 25.02
C LEU A 294 23.18 18.35 24.93
N PRO A 295 23.05 19.64 24.50
CA PRO A 295 24.21 20.54 24.34
C PRO A 295 24.88 20.86 25.67
N SER A 296 24.08 21.11 26.72
CA SER A 296 24.58 21.49 28.04
C SER A 296 25.38 20.37 28.73
N HIS A 297 25.13 19.12 28.37
CA HIS A 297 25.77 17.96 28.98
C HIS A 297 26.84 17.30 28.10
N LEU A 298 26.70 17.35 26.77
CA LEU A 298 27.71 16.85 25.83
C LEU A 298 28.73 17.92 25.43
N GLY A 299 28.50 19.19 25.81
CA GLY A 299 29.39 20.31 25.48
C GLY A 299 29.46 20.62 23.98
N SER A 300 28.48 20.18 23.19
CA SER A 300 28.51 20.29 21.74
C SER A 300 27.11 20.38 21.12
N ASP A 301 26.82 21.53 20.51
CA ASP A 301 25.61 21.74 19.69
C ASP A 301 25.52 20.77 18.50
N PHE A 302 26.65 20.19 18.09
CA PHE A 302 26.70 19.22 17.01
C PHE A 302 25.95 17.93 17.36
N ALA A 303 25.99 17.49 18.62
CA ALA A 303 25.30 16.29 19.07
C ALA A 303 23.77 16.41 18.96
N SER A 304 23.21 17.55 19.39
CA SER A 304 21.77 17.82 19.24
C SER A 304 21.35 17.88 17.78
N LYS A 305 22.15 18.54 16.92
CA LYS A 305 21.87 18.57 15.47
C LYS A 305 21.83 17.16 14.86
N LEU A 306 22.76 16.27 15.25
CA LEU A 306 22.73 14.86 14.83
C LEU A 306 21.48 14.13 15.34
N PHE A 307 21.04 14.40 16.56
CA PHE A 307 19.79 13.86 17.10
C PHE A 307 18.57 14.28 16.27
N ALA A 308 18.44 15.56 15.92
CA ALA A 308 17.36 16.05 15.06
C ALA A 308 17.43 15.48 13.64
N ILE A 309 18.62 15.35 13.05
CA ILE A 309 18.82 14.72 11.73
C ILE A 309 18.39 13.25 11.77
N ALA A 310 18.78 12.51 12.82
CA ALA A 310 18.37 11.12 13.01
C ALA A 310 16.85 10.99 13.15
N LEU A 311 16.20 11.92 13.85
CA LEU A 311 14.75 11.92 14.05
C LEU A 311 13.99 12.16 12.73
N ILE A 312 14.48 13.08 11.90
CA ILE A 312 13.94 13.30 10.53
C ILE A 312 14.13 12.04 9.68
N ALA A 313 15.34 11.44 9.73
CA ALA A 313 15.63 10.22 8.98
C ALA A 313 14.76 9.03 9.40
N ALA A 314 14.49 8.89 10.71
CA ALA A 314 13.60 7.87 11.26
C ALA A 314 12.15 8.04 10.77
N GLY A 315 11.60 9.25 10.85
CA GLY A 315 10.25 9.56 10.35
C GLY A 315 10.12 9.31 8.84
N GLN A 316 11.11 9.73 8.05
CA GLN A 316 11.13 9.48 6.61
C GLN A 316 11.21 8.01 6.23
N SER A 317 12.00 7.23 6.98
CA SER A 317 12.20 5.82 6.69
C SER A 317 10.91 5.02 6.94
N SER A 318 10.22 5.30 8.05
CA SER A 318 8.97 4.61 8.41
C SER A 318 7.79 4.98 7.48
N THR A 319 7.81 6.18 6.90
CA THR A 319 6.84 6.62 5.87
C THR A 319 6.80 5.69 4.65
N VAL A 320 7.96 5.18 4.23
CA VAL A 320 8.06 4.22 3.13
C VAL A 320 7.40 2.90 3.49
N THR A 321 7.65 2.40 4.71
CA THR A 321 7.19 1.08 5.16
C THR A 321 5.69 1.09 5.47
N GLY A 322 5.18 2.13 6.12
CA GLY A 322 3.75 2.31 6.39
C GLY A 322 2.91 2.33 5.12
N THR A 323 3.40 2.99 4.05
CA THR A 323 2.68 3.04 2.77
C THR A 323 2.62 1.68 2.04
N LEU A 324 3.70 0.91 2.13
CA LEU A 324 3.75 -0.45 1.58
C LEU A 324 2.89 -1.39 2.42
N ALA A 325 2.94 -1.30 3.75
CA ALA A 325 2.12 -2.10 4.65
C ALA A 325 0.62 -1.85 4.42
N GLY A 326 0.20 -0.58 4.28
CA GLY A 326 -1.17 -0.22 3.93
C GLY A 326 -1.61 -0.77 2.57
N GLN A 327 -0.70 -0.82 1.58
CA GLN A 327 -0.99 -1.49 0.30
C GLN A 327 -1.34 -2.96 0.51
N ILE A 328 -0.47 -3.66 1.23
CA ILE A 328 -0.55 -5.09 1.44
C ILE A 328 -1.83 -5.43 2.21
N ILE A 329 -2.13 -4.67 3.26
CA ILE A 329 -3.32 -4.84 4.08
C ILE A 329 -4.59 -4.60 3.24
N MET A 330 -4.66 -3.50 2.50
CA MET A 330 -5.84 -3.18 1.68
C MET A 330 -6.06 -4.17 0.52
N GLU A 331 -5.01 -4.49 -0.25
CA GLU A 331 -5.11 -5.46 -1.34
C GLU A 331 -5.38 -6.88 -0.81
N GLY A 332 -4.75 -7.23 0.31
CA GLY A 332 -4.87 -8.53 0.96
C GLY A 332 -6.25 -8.79 1.56
N TYR A 333 -6.82 -7.83 2.30
CA TYR A 333 -8.15 -7.99 2.90
C TYR A 333 -9.29 -7.65 1.93
N LEU A 334 -9.19 -6.56 1.16
CA LEU A 334 -10.30 -6.03 0.36
C LEU A 334 -10.20 -6.30 -1.13
N LYS A 335 -9.07 -6.81 -1.65
CA LYS A 335 -8.86 -7.01 -3.11
C LYS A 335 -8.95 -5.68 -3.88
N LEU A 336 -8.78 -4.55 -3.18
CA LEU A 336 -8.99 -3.22 -3.69
C LEU A 336 -7.63 -2.57 -3.97
N ARG A 337 -7.41 -2.17 -5.24
CA ARG A 337 -6.16 -1.53 -5.69
C ARG A 337 -6.42 -0.05 -5.95
N ILE A 338 -5.95 0.80 -5.03
CA ILE A 338 -5.90 2.25 -5.20
C ILE A 338 -4.49 2.64 -5.67
N ASN A 339 -4.38 3.72 -6.44
CA ASN A 339 -3.12 4.37 -6.71
C ASN A 339 -2.36 4.63 -5.38
N PRO A 340 -1.10 4.19 -5.23
CA PRO A 340 -0.29 4.42 -4.03
C PRO A 340 -0.27 5.87 -3.56
N LEU A 341 -0.29 6.84 -4.48
CA LEU A 341 -0.32 8.27 -4.15
C LEU A 341 -1.62 8.67 -3.43
N MET A 342 -2.77 8.27 -3.97
CA MET A 342 -4.06 8.59 -3.36
C MET A 342 -4.20 7.93 -1.99
N ARG A 343 -3.71 6.68 -1.83
CA ARG A 343 -3.68 6.01 -0.54
C ARG A 343 -2.80 6.78 0.44
N ARG A 344 -1.59 7.15 0.04
CA ARG A 344 -0.66 7.88 0.89
C ARG A 344 -1.23 9.24 1.31
N LEU A 345 -1.85 9.97 0.40
CA LEU A 345 -2.53 11.23 0.74
C LEU A 345 -3.68 11.01 1.72
N LEU A 346 -4.49 9.96 1.53
CA LEU A 346 -5.59 9.64 2.45
C LEU A 346 -5.09 9.30 3.86
N THR A 347 -4.13 8.38 3.98
CA THR A 347 -3.58 8.00 5.30
C THR A 347 -2.87 9.17 5.96
N ARG A 348 -2.15 9.98 5.16
CA ARG A 348 -1.48 11.19 5.65
C ARG A 348 -2.46 12.24 6.14
N LEU A 349 -3.58 12.45 5.46
CA LEU A 349 -4.63 13.37 5.91
C LEU A 349 -5.29 12.87 7.20
N ILE A 350 -5.56 11.56 7.31
CA ILE A 350 -6.11 10.95 8.53
C ILE A 350 -5.16 11.13 9.72
N ALA A 351 -3.84 11.10 9.50
CA ALA A 351 -2.84 11.34 10.53
C ALA A 351 -2.65 12.84 10.86
N ILE A 352 -2.53 13.70 9.83
CA ILE A 352 -2.23 15.13 10.01
C ILE A 352 -3.41 15.90 10.61
N VAL A 353 -4.65 15.63 10.19
CA VAL A 353 -5.81 16.42 10.62
C VAL A 353 -5.97 16.41 12.16
N PRO A 354 -5.94 15.25 12.84
CA PRO A 354 -5.93 15.21 14.30
C PRO A 354 -4.74 15.96 14.91
N ALA A 355 -3.53 15.80 14.36
CA ALA A 355 -2.34 16.47 14.88
C ALA A 355 -2.47 18.00 14.81
N VAL A 356 -2.88 18.53 13.66
CA VAL A 356 -3.06 19.99 13.44
C VAL A 356 -4.16 20.54 14.35
N LEU A 357 -5.26 19.80 14.53
CA LEU A 357 -6.34 20.22 15.44
C LEU A 357 -5.88 20.26 16.90
N VAL A 358 -5.16 19.22 17.35
CA VAL A 358 -4.64 19.17 18.74
C VAL A 358 -3.64 20.31 18.96
N ILE A 359 -2.67 20.49 18.07
CA ILE A 359 -1.67 21.56 18.17
C ILE A 359 -2.32 22.94 18.12
N GLY A 360 -3.32 23.13 17.25
CA GLY A 360 -3.99 24.42 17.08
C GLY A 360 -4.91 24.80 18.25
N LEU A 361 -5.55 23.82 18.90
CA LEU A 361 -6.51 24.07 19.99
C LEU A 361 -5.87 24.00 21.39
N TYR A 362 -4.95 23.06 21.61
CA TYR A 362 -4.38 22.76 22.92
C TYR A 362 -2.90 23.12 23.05
N GLY A 363 -2.25 23.50 21.95
CA GLY A 363 -0.84 23.88 21.92
C GLY A 363 0.11 22.69 21.76
N GLU A 364 1.41 22.97 21.74
CA GLU A 364 2.44 21.98 21.42
C GLU A 364 2.71 20.97 22.55
N ASN A 365 2.30 21.27 23.79
CA ASN A 365 2.58 20.41 24.96
C ASN A 365 1.78 19.10 24.95
N GLU A 366 0.69 19.01 24.19
CA GLU A 366 -0.14 17.80 24.08
C GLU A 366 0.35 16.81 23.01
N VAL A 367 1.44 17.14 22.31
CA VAL A 367 1.97 16.34 21.20
C VAL A 367 2.56 15.02 21.67
N ASP A 368 3.23 15.01 22.82
CA ASP A 368 3.80 13.77 23.38
C ASP A 368 2.69 12.82 23.88
N GLN A 369 1.60 13.36 24.44
CA GLN A 369 0.43 12.55 24.78
C GLN A 369 -0.22 11.95 23.53
N LEU A 370 -0.27 12.71 22.43
CA LEU A 370 -0.77 12.23 21.14
C LEU A 370 0.13 11.11 20.57
N LEU A 371 1.45 11.20 20.76
CA LEU A 371 2.41 10.16 20.41
C LEU A 371 2.21 8.88 21.24
N ILE A 372 1.99 9.01 22.56
CA ILE A 372 1.71 7.86 23.43
C ILE A 372 0.37 7.22 23.03
N PHE A 373 -0.66 8.03 22.79
CA PHE A 373 -1.98 7.55 22.36
C PHE A 373 -1.91 6.73 21.07
N SER A 374 -1.08 7.14 20.11
CA SER A 374 -0.91 6.39 18.86
C SER A 374 -0.33 4.99 19.11
N GLN A 375 0.55 4.83 20.10
CA GLN A 375 1.09 3.51 20.49
C GLN A 375 0.04 2.63 21.16
N VAL A 376 -0.85 3.21 21.97
CA VAL A 376 -1.99 2.46 22.54
C VAL A 376 -2.86 1.90 21.42
N VAL A 377 -3.18 2.72 20.40
CA VAL A 377 -3.95 2.28 19.23
C VAL A 377 -3.24 1.16 18.47
N LEU A 378 -1.92 1.28 18.26
CA LEU A 378 -1.11 0.26 17.62
C LEU A 378 -1.16 -1.09 18.37
N SER A 379 -1.06 -1.04 19.69
CA SER A 379 -0.99 -2.23 20.56
C SER A 379 -2.26 -3.08 20.52
N MET A 380 -3.42 -2.46 20.32
CA MET A 380 -4.70 -3.16 20.19
C MET A 380 -4.75 -4.07 18.96
N GLN A 381 -4.02 -3.72 17.90
CA GLN A 381 -4.00 -4.50 16.66
C GLN A 381 -3.07 -5.73 16.74
N LEU A 382 -2.14 -5.76 17.70
CA LEU A 382 -1.05 -6.74 17.73
C LEU A 382 -1.54 -8.19 17.80
N GLY A 383 -2.50 -8.47 18.70
CA GLY A 383 -3.05 -9.82 18.86
C GLY A 383 -3.68 -10.36 17.57
N PHE A 384 -4.36 -9.49 16.82
CA PHE A 384 -5.02 -9.83 15.56
C PHE A 384 -4.06 -10.12 14.40
N ALA A 385 -2.79 -9.73 14.51
CA ALA A 385 -1.76 -10.09 13.54
C ALA A 385 -1.01 -11.36 13.97
N ILE A 386 -0.61 -11.46 15.24
CA ILE A 386 0.24 -12.56 15.73
C ILE A 386 -0.53 -13.89 15.82
N ILE A 387 -1.74 -13.88 16.36
CA ILE A 387 -2.51 -15.12 16.57
C ILE A 387 -2.75 -15.85 15.24
N PRO A 388 -3.30 -15.20 14.19
CA PRO A 388 -3.51 -15.88 12.92
C PRO A 388 -2.19 -16.32 12.27
N LEU A 389 -1.13 -15.51 12.39
CA LEU A 389 0.19 -15.86 11.89
C LEU A 389 0.65 -17.20 12.46
N ILE A 390 0.60 -17.37 13.78
CA ILE A 390 1.01 -18.62 14.45
C ILE A 390 0.14 -19.80 14.00
N HIS A 391 -1.17 -19.61 13.85
CA HIS A 391 -2.05 -20.65 13.31
C HIS A 391 -1.63 -21.09 11.91
N PHE A 392 -1.41 -20.15 10.99
CA PHE A 392 -1.09 -20.46 9.60
C PHE A 392 0.27 -21.16 9.44
N VAL A 393 1.28 -20.73 10.19
CA VAL A 393 2.61 -21.37 10.11
C VAL A 393 2.69 -22.69 10.87
N SER A 394 1.74 -22.95 11.79
CA SER A 394 1.60 -24.23 12.51
C SER A 394 0.86 -25.29 11.70
N ASP A 395 0.08 -24.89 10.70
CA ASP A 395 -0.79 -25.79 9.96
C ASP A 395 -0.01 -26.60 8.91
N ARG A 396 0.19 -27.89 9.20
CA ARG A 396 0.89 -28.85 8.32
C ARG A 396 0.22 -29.03 6.97
N SER A 397 -1.09 -28.80 6.87
CA SER A 397 -1.82 -28.99 5.61
C SER A 397 -1.68 -27.80 4.65
N SER A 398 -1.26 -26.62 5.12
CA SER A 398 -0.86 -25.50 4.24
C SER A 398 0.65 -25.35 4.10
N MET A 399 1.42 -25.65 5.15
CA MET A 399 2.87 -25.45 5.17
C MET A 399 3.66 -26.70 4.76
N GLY A 400 3.02 -27.86 4.69
CA GLY A 400 3.68 -29.14 4.41
C GLY A 400 4.80 -29.41 5.42
N ILE A 401 5.97 -29.81 4.89
CA ILE A 401 7.19 -30.08 5.66
C ILE A 401 7.80 -28.82 6.31
N PHE A 402 7.36 -27.62 5.92
CA PHE A 402 7.89 -26.34 6.42
C PHE A 402 7.10 -25.78 7.62
N ALA A 403 6.11 -26.52 8.12
CA ALA A 403 5.39 -26.16 9.34
C ALA A 403 6.36 -25.99 10.54
N ILE A 404 6.01 -25.09 11.47
CA ILE A 404 6.88 -24.81 12.61
C ILE A 404 6.96 -26.02 13.55
N LYS A 405 8.14 -26.19 14.18
CA LYS A 405 8.38 -27.27 15.15
C LYS A 405 7.61 -27.01 16.46
N PRO A 406 7.29 -28.05 17.26
CA PRO A 406 6.57 -27.89 18.53
C PRO A 406 7.21 -26.91 19.50
N LEU A 407 8.55 -26.89 19.60
CA LEU A 407 9.27 -25.94 20.46
C LEU A 407 9.10 -24.49 19.99
N THR A 408 9.25 -24.23 18.68
CA THR A 408 9.01 -22.89 18.11
C THR A 408 7.57 -22.46 18.32
N LYS A 409 6.62 -23.39 18.20
CA LYS A 409 5.19 -23.13 18.47
C LYS A 409 4.97 -22.76 19.94
N LEU A 410 5.58 -23.48 20.88
CA LEU A 410 5.50 -23.18 22.31
C LEU A 410 6.03 -21.79 22.61
N PHE A 411 7.25 -21.44 22.16
CA PHE A 411 7.82 -20.11 22.36
C PHE A 411 6.97 -19.01 21.72
N ALA A 412 6.45 -19.22 20.51
CA ALA A 412 5.59 -18.25 19.85
C ALA A 412 4.30 -17.98 20.65
N TRP A 413 3.67 -19.02 21.20
CA TRP A 413 2.49 -18.86 22.06
C TRP A 413 2.79 -18.21 23.41
N ILE A 414 3.92 -18.53 24.03
CA ILE A 414 4.37 -17.85 25.27
C ILE A 414 4.56 -16.36 25.00
N ILE A 415 5.28 -16.00 23.94
CA ILE A 415 5.49 -14.61 23.55
C ILE A 415 4.16 -13.92 23.25
N THR A 416 3.26 -14.59 22.54
CA THR A 416 1.93 -14.05 22.23
C THR A 416 1.12 -13.80 23.51
N ALA A 417 1.13 -14.72 24.46
CA ALA A 417 0.43 -14.56 25.73
C ALA A 417 1.00 -13.40 26.54
N VAL A 418 2.33 -13.26 26.59
CA VAL A 418 3.01 -12.11 27.22
C VAL A 418 2.59 -10.81 26.53
N LEU A 419 2.71 -10.71 25.20
CA LEU A 419 2.36 -9.50 24.46
C LEU A 419 0.89 -9.09 24.62
N ILE A 420 -0.04 -10.06 24.56
CA ILE A 420 -1.47 -9.79 24.77
C ILE A 420 -1.74 -9.30 26.20
N TYR A 421 -1.10 -9.92 27.19
CA TYR A 421 -1.23 -9.50 28.59
C TYR A 421 -0.69 -8.09 28.82
N LEU A 422 0.52 -7.81 28.34
CA LEU A 422 1.17 -6.50 28.50
C LEU A 422 0.39 -5.39 27.78
N ASN A 423 -0.07 -5.64 26.55
CA ASN A 423 -0.90 -4.69 25.81
C ASN A 423 -2.26 -4.49 26.49
N GLY A 424 -2.88 -5.57 27.00
CA GLY A 424 -4.11 -5.48 27.77
C GLY A 424 -3.96 -4.61 29.01
N ARG A 425 -2.83 -4.72 29.72
CA ARG A 425 -2.50 -3.85 30.85
C ARG A 425 -2.30 -2.40 30.43
N MET A 426 -1.55 -2.15 29.34
CA MET A 426 -1.34 -0.79 28.83
C MET A 426 -2.67 -0.10 28.44
N VAL A 427 -3.58 -0.84 27.79
CA VAL A 427 -4.92 -0.34 27.46
C VAL A 427 -5.73 -0.09 28.74
N ALA A 428 -5.65 -0.98 29.73
CA ALA A 428 -6.35 -0.80 31.00
C ALA A 428 -5.85 0.45 31.76
N ASP A 429 -4.54 0.68 31.80
CA ASP A 429 -3.94 1.86 32.44
C ASP A 429 -4.39 3.15 31.74
N ALA A 430 -4.36 3.19 30.40
CA ALA A 430 -4.87 4.32 29.62
C ALA A 430 -6.36 4.59 29.86
N VAL A 431 -7.18 3.54 29.93
CA VAL A 431 -8.62 3.64 30.19
C VAL A 431 -8.89 4.11 31.62
N THR A 432 -8.21 3.56 32.63
CA THR A 432 -8.40 3.97 34.04
C THR A 432 -8.03 5.44 34.25
N GLY A 433 -6.94 5.92 33.63
CA GLY A 433 -6.56 7.33 33.63
C GLY A 433 -7.66 8.23 33.05
N TYR A 434 -8.25 7.83 31.91
CA TYR A 434 -9.38 8.56 31.33
C TYR A 434 -10.63 8.52 32.23
N PHE A 435 -10.92 7.37 32.85
CA PHE A 435 -12.09 7.21 33.72
C PHE A 435 -12.01 8.02 35.01
N ALA A 436 -10.81 8.33 35.49
CA ALA A 436 -10.56 9.20 36.63
C ALA A 436 -10.91 10.68 36.35
N THR A 437 -10.99 11.08 35.07
CA THR A 437 -11.38 12.44 34.69
C THR A 437 -12.90 12.66 34.74
N THR A 438 -13.32 13.92 34.81
CA THR A 438 -14.71 14.41 34.68
C THR A 438 -15.27 14.29 33.25
N ALA A 439 -14.80 13.31 32.47
CA ALA A 439 -15.28 13.03 31.14
C ALA A 439 -16.77 12.64 31.11
N SER A 440 -17.44 12.94 30.00
CA SER A 440 -18.87 12.65 29.84
C SER A 440 -19.14 11.14 29.89
N TRP A 441 -20.25 10.77 30.55
CA TRP A 441 -20.68 9.38 30.70
C TRP A 441 -20.77 8.61 29.38
N SER A 442 -21.17 9.30 28.30
CA SER A 442 -21.25 8.74 26.95
C SER A 442 -19.92 8.14 26.45
N TRP A 443 -18.79 8.83 26.68
CA TRP A 443 -17.48 8.34 26.26
C TRP A 443 -17.04 7.13 27.08
N LYS A 444 -17.34 7.12 28.39
CA LYS A 444 -17.06 5.97 29.27
C LYS A 444 -17.81 4.71 28.80
N VAL A 445 -19.09 4.83 28.47
CA VAL A 445 -19.88 3.71 27.91
C VAL A 445 -19.33 3.23 26.57
N LEU A 446 -18.95 4.16 25.68
CA LEU A 446 -18.39 3.81 24.37
C LEU A 446 -17.07 3.05 24.49
N ILE A 447 -16.18 3.46 25.40
CA ILE A 447 -14.91 2.78 25.66
C ILE A 447 -15.14 1.34 26.17
N ILE A 448 -16.10 1.14 27.07
CA ILE A 448 -16.43 -0.21 27.57
C ILE A 448 -16.96 -1.09 26.44
N LEU A 449 -17.90 -0.59 25.63
CA LEU A 449 -18.44 -1.33 24.49
C LEU A 449 -17.36 -1.69 23.46
N ALA A 450 -16.45 -0.75 23.18
CA ALA A 450 -15.30 -0.99 22.31
C ALA A 450 -14.38 -2.07 22.88
N GLY A 451 -14.05 -2.00 24.18
CA GLY A 451 -13.23 -2.99 24.87
C GLY A 451 -13.83 -4.40 24.83
N VAL A 452 -15.14 -4.52 25.12
CA VAL A 452 -15.87 -5.79 25.00
C VAL A 452 -15.85 -6.29 23.55
N GLY A 453 -16.07 -5.41 22.57
CA GLY A 453 -16.02 -5.75 21.15
C GLY A 453 -14.65 -6.30 20.73
N VAL A 454 -13.56 -5.67 21.18
CA VAL A 454 -12.18 -6.13 20.93
C VAL A 454 -11.94 -7.51 21.56
N LEU A 455 -12.37 -7.73 22.81
CA LEU A 455 -12.22 -9.03 23.49
C LEU A 455 -13.01 -10.15 22.80
N VAL A 456 -14.25 -9.86 22.40
CA VAL A 456 -15.10 -10.81 21.65
C VAL A 456 -14.45 -11.16 20.30
N LEU A 457 -13.96 -10.14 19.57
CA LEU A 457 -13.26 -10.34 18.32
C LEU A 457 -11.98 -11.16 18.52
N LEU A 458 -11.21 -10.89 19.58
CA LEU A 458 -9.99 -11.61 19.90
C LEU A 458 -10.29 -13.08 20.19
N GLY A 459 -11.26 -13.35 21.07
CA GLY A 459 -11.73 -14.72 21.35
C GLY A 459 -12.21 -15.44 20.08
N TYR A 460 -12.93 -14.74 19.20
CA TYR A 460 -13.35 -15.27 17.91
C TYR A 460 -12.15 -15.64 17.02
N THR A 461 -11.16 -14.77 16.89
CA THR A 461 -9.96 -15.04 16.08
C THR A 461 -9.11 -16.18 16.61
N ILE A 462 -9.12 -16.43 17.92
CA ILE A 462 -8.40 -17.57 18.54
C ILE A 462 -9.16 -18.89 18.29
N LEU A 463 -10.47 -18.90 18.49
CA LEU A 463 -11.26 -20.14 18.47
C LEU A 463 -11.63 -20.59 17.05
N TYR A 464 -11.94 -19.64 16.17
CA TYR A 464 -12.45 -19.94 14.83
C TYR A 464 -11.52 -20.83 13.99
N PRO A 465 -10.18 -20.67 13.99
CA PRO A 465 -9.26 -21.55 13.27
C PRO A 465 -9.32 -23.02 13.71
N PHE A 466 -9.75 -23.31 14.94
CA PHE A 466 -9.89 -24.69 15.45
C PHE A 466 -11.23 -25.33 15.10
N SER A 467 -12.30 -24.53 14.97
CA SER A 467 -13.68 -25.04 14.85
C SER A 467 -14.08 -25.55 13.47
N LYS A 468 -13.37 -25.17 12.40
CA LYS A 468 -13.70 -25.67 11.04
C LYS A 468 -12.77 -26.79 10.60
N LYS A 469 -13.36 -27.97 10.34
CA LYS A 469 -12.93 -28.83 9.23
C LYS A 469 -12.87 -27.91 8.02
N ARG A 470 -11.66 -27.60 7.55
CA ARG A 470 -11.39 -26.74 6.39
C ARG A 470 -12.49 -26.97 5.36
N LEU A 471 -13.37 -25.98 5.18
CA LEU A 471 -14.06 -25.86 3.91
C LEU A 471 -12.92 -25.86 2.91
N LYS A 472 -12.78 -26.97 2.15
CA LYS A 472 -11.95 -26.97 0.96
C LYS A 472 -12.47 -25.75 0.20
N THR A 473 -11.72 -24.66 0.25
CA THR A 473 -11.83 -23.63 -0.76
C THR A 473 -11.51 -24.38 -2.03
N SER A 474 -12.56 -24.90 -2.67
CA SER A 474 -12.56 -25.15 -4.09
C SER A 474 -11.80 -23.96 -4.66
N PHE A 475 -10.70 -24.25 -5.34
CA PHE A 475 -10.23 -23.36 -6.38
C PHE A 475 -11.48 -23.14 -7.23
N SER A 476 -12.21 -22.04 -7.00
CA SER A 476 -13.13 -21.55 -8.00
C SER A 476 -12.18 -21.09 -9.09
N PRO A 477 -12.08 -21.82 -10.21
CA PRO A 477 -11.29 -21.33 -11.31
C PRO A 477 -11.75 -19.90 -11.58
N VAL A 478 -10.79 -18.98 -11.66
CA VAL A 478 -11.03 -17.52 -11.80
C VAL A 478 -11.88 -17.21 -13.02
N HIS A 479 -11.95 -18.17 -13.94
CA HIS A 479 -12.90 -18.21 -15.04
C HIS A 479 -13.79 -19.45 -14.87
N PRO A 480 -15.12 -19.32 -15.01
CA PRO A 480 -15.93 -20.49 -15.34
C PRO A 480 -15.30 -21.18 -16.55
N GLU A 481 -15.42 -22.51 -16.65
CA GLU A 481 -15.02 -23.22 -17.87
C GLU A 481 -15.59 -22.45 -19.07
N PRO A 482 -14.78 -22.20 -20.13
CA PRO A 482 -15.25 -21.44 -21.27
C PRO A 482 -16.51 -22.13 -21.78
N ALA A 483 -17.61 -21.37 -21.78
CA ALA A 483 -18.88 -21.88 -22.29
C ALA A 483 -18.65 -22.44 -23.71
N PRO A 484 -19.28 -23.57 -24.08
CA PRO A 484 -19.15 -24.11 -25.42
C PRO A 484 -19.46 -23.01 -26.43
N LEU A 485 -18.53 -22.80 -27.37
CA LEU A 485 -18.69 -21.82 -28.42
C LEU A 485 -19.79 -22.31 -29.36
N ASP A 486 -20.90 -21.56 -29.40
CA ASP A 486 -21.89 -21.70 -30.46
C ASP A 486 -21.33 -21.02 -31.71
N LEU A 487 -20.59 -21.79 -32.50
CA LEU A 487 -20.00 -21.33 -33.76
C LEU A 487 -21.11 -21.31 -34.80
N PRO A 488 -21.57 -20.14 -35.28
CA PRO A 488 -22.62 -20.10 -36.28
C PRO A 488 -22.17 -20.80 -37.57
N GLU A 489 -22.97 -21.74 -38.06
CA GLU A 489 -22.81 -22.38 -39.36
C GLU A 489 -23.24 -21.40 -40.48
N GLY A 490 -22.44 -20.36 -40.73
CA GLY A 490 -22.69 -19.42 -41.82
C GLY A 490 -22.05 -18.05 -41.64
N ILE A 491 -21.94 -17.32 -42.76
CA ILE A 491 -21.51 -15.92 -42.78
C ILE A 491 -22.68 -15.07 -42.24
N ASN A 492 -22.44 -14.26 -41.20
CA ASN A 492 -23.44 -13.33 -40.67
C ASN A 492 -24.02 -12.47 -41.80
N ASN A 493 -25.29 -12.69 -42.13
CA ASN A 493 -25.95 -11.98 -43.21
C ASN A 493 -26.70 -10.78 -42.64
N TYR A 494 -26.06 -9.61 -42.66
CA TYR A 494 -26.70 -8.37 -42.21
C TYR A 494 -27.61 -7.84 -43.33
N PRO A 495 -28.93 -7.75 -43.15
CA PRO A 495 -29.82 -7.23 -44.19
C PRO A 495 -29.56 -5.74 -44.47
N THR A 496 -29.07 -5.01 -43.49
CA THR A 496 -28.69 -3.59 -43.62
C THR A 496 -27.41 -3.30 -42.84
N ILE A 497 -26.45 -2.63 -43.49
CA ILE A 497 -25.17 -2.22 -42.90
C ILE A 497 -25.07 -0.69 -42.98
N ALA A 498 -24.89 -0.05 -41.83
CA ALA A 498 -24.67 1.38 -41.72
C ALA A 498 -23.17 1.70 -41.77
N ILE A 499 -22.80 2.78 -42.45
CA ILE A 499 -21.42 3.19 -42.70
C ILE A 499 -21.31 4.67 -42.32
N ALA A 500 -20.59 4.98 -41.24
CA ALA A 500 -20.33 6.36 -40.83
C ALA A 500 -19.06 6.88 -41.48
N VAL A 501 -19.20 7.86 -42.38
CA VAL A 501 -18.12 8.47 -43.16
C VAL A 501 -17.77 9.86 -42.63
N ASP A 502 -16.50 10.25 -42.71
CA ASP A 502 -16.00 11.55 -42.24
C ASP A 502 -15.42 12.43 -43.36
N PHE A 503 -15.55 12.00 -44.61
CA PHE A 503 -14.95 12.60 -45.81
C PHE A 503 -13.41 12.65 -45.77
N GLY A 504 -12.80 11.81 -44.93
CA GLY A 504 -11.37 11.68 -44.78
C GLY A 504 -10.73 10.71 -45.79
N LYS A 505 -9.40 10.67 -45.80
CA LYS A 505 -8.61 9.77 -46.67
C LYS A 505 -8.84 8.28 -46.40
N SER A 506 -9.41 7.94 -45.23
CA SER A 506 -9.71 6.57 -44.81
C SER A 506 -11.07 6.05 -45.27
N ASP A 507 -11.97 6.89 -45.78
CA ASP A 507 -13.33 6.49 -46.17
C ASP A 507 -13.33 5.38 -47.23
N SER A 508 -12.36 5.39 -48.16
CA SER A 508 -12.22 4.33 -49.15
C SER A 508 -11.97 2.96 -48.51
N ALA A 509 -11.08 2.89 -47.52
CA ALA A 509 -10.79 1.66 -46.80
C ALA A 509 -11.99 1.23 -45.94
N LEU A 510 -12.65 2.20 -45.31
CA LEU A 510 -13.84 1.99 -44.48
C LEU A 510 -15.01 1.43 -45.29
N ILE A 511 -15.34 2.05 -46.43
CA ILE A 511 -16.39 1.59 -47.34
C ILE A 511 -16.04 0.21 -47.89
N THR A 512 -14.78 -0.03 -48.26
CA THR A 512 -14.34 -1.34 -48.77
C THR A 512 -14.54 -2.44 -47.73
N GLN A 513 -14.15 -2.20 -46.48
CA GLN A 513 -14.36 -3.14 -45.38
C GLN A 513 -15.84 -3.36 -45.10
N ALA A 514 -16.67 -2.31 -45.16
CA ALA A 514 -18.11 -2.44 -44.99
C ALA A 514 -18.75 -3.31 -46.09
N LEU A 515 -18.36 -3.12 -47.35
CA LEU A 515 -18.85 -3.93 -48.48
C LEU A 515 -18.46 -5.40 -48.33
N GLN A 516 -17.28 -5.72 -47.77
CA GLN A 516 -16.85 -7.10 -47.50
C GLN A 516 -17.69 -7.82 -46.44
N GLN A 517 -18.39 -7.07 -45.57
CA GLN A 517 -19.29 -7.65 -44.57
C GLN A 517 -20.71 -7.90 -45.09
N GLY A 518 -21.05 -7.38 -46.27
CA GLY A 518 -22.35 -7.53 -46.90
C GLY A 518 -22.29 -8.41 -48.16
N ASN A 519 -23.46 -8.78 -48.65
CA ASN A 519 -23.65 -9.47 -49.93
C ASN A 519 -24.46 -8.60 -50.91
N ASN A 520 -24.79 -9.14 -52.08
CA ASN A 520 -25.55 -8.41 -53.11
C ASN A 520 -26.99 -8.05 -52.69
N GLN A 521 -27.52 -8.67 -51.63
CA GLN A 521 -28.86 -8.38 -51.11
C GLN A 521 -28.84 -7.36 -49.96
N THR A 522 -27.65 -7.07 -49.41
CA THR A 522 -27.46 -6.14 -48.30
C THR A 522 -27.73 -4.70 -48.74
N LYS A 523 -28.50 -3.96 -47.95
CA LYS A 523 -28.71 -2.52 -48.11
C LYS A 523 -27.64 -1.76 -47.31
N PHE A 524 -26.87 -0.90 -47.95
CA PHE A 524 -25.91 -0.03 -47.30
C PHE A 524 -26.53 1.34 -47.01
N VAL A 525 -26.24 1.89 -45.82
CA VAL A 525 -26.69 3.22 -45.40
C VAL A 525 -25.46 4.06 -45.09
N LEU A 526 -25.13 5.01 -45.95
CA LEU A 526 -24.06 5.99 -45.70
C LEU A 526 -24.57 7.09 -44.76
N ILE A 527 -23.81 7.38 -43.72
CA ILE A 527 -24.17 8.35 -42.68
C ILE A 527 -23.04 9.36 -42.56
N HIS A 528 -23.38 10.64 -42.67
CA HIS A 528 -22.51 11.74 -42.27
C HIS A 528 -23.28 12.67 -41.32
N VAL A 529 -22.59 13.34 -40.40
CA VAL A 529 -23.22 14.28 -39.46
C VAL A 529 -22.52 15.62 -39.56
N VAL A 530 -23.27 16.66 -39.93
CA VAL A 530 -22.76 18.03 -40.04
C VAL A 530 -22.56 18.61 -38.63
N GLU A 531 -21.32 19.01 -38.31
CA GLU A 531 -20.92 19.46 -36.98
C GLU A 531 -20.89 20.98 -36.78
N SER A 532 -21.23 21.76 -37.82
CA SER A 532 -21.12 23.22 -37.85
C SER A 532 -21.82 23.90 -36.65
N VAL A 533 -21.31 25.06 -36.24
CA VAL A 533 -21.82 25.79 -35.05
C VAL A 533 -23.31 26.15 -35.23
N ALA A 534 -23.75 26.42 -36.45
CA ALA A 534 -25.15 26.67 -36.78
C ALA A 534 -26.03 25.42 -36.62
N ALA A 535 -25.54 24.24 -37.03
CA ALA A 535 -26.25 22.96 -36.90
C ALA A 535 -26.41 22.50 -35.43
N ARG A 536 -25.57 22.99 -34.51
CA ARG A 536 -25.68 22.66 -33.08
C ARG A 536 -26.79 23.41 -32.34
N PHE A 537 -27.22 24.58 -32.84
CA PHE A 537 -28.21 25.44 -32.18
C PHE A 537 -29.60 25.41 -32.82
N ILE A 538 -29.72 25.08 -34.11
CA ILE A 538 -31.00 25.10 -34.83
C ILE A 538 -31.22 23.73 -35.47
N ASN A 539 -32.21 22.99 -34.95
CA ASN A 539 -32.48 21.60 -35.31
C ASN A 539 -33.26 21.45 -36.65
N ARG A 540 -32.98 22.30 -37.64
CA ARG A 540 -33.68 22.31 -38.95
C ARG A 540 -32.78 22.83 -40.07
N GLU A 541 -32.91 22.16 -41.22
CA GLU A 541 -32.39 22.48 -42.56
C GLU A 541 -32.05 23.96 -42.79
N ILE A 542 -30.82 24.37 -42.47
CA ILE A 542 -30.26 25.59 -43.03
C ILE A 542 -29.61 25.18 -44.36
N LYS A 543 -30.00 25.82 -45.46
CA LYS A 543 -29.34 25.67 -46.77
C LYS A 543 -27.97 26.36 -46.74
N ASP A 544 -27.06 25.92 -45.88
CA ASP A 544 -25.67 26.36 -45.92
C ASP A 544 -24.89 25.63 -47.03
N GLU A 545 -23.83 26.28 -47.54
CA GLU A 545 -22.97 25.73 -48.59
C GLU A 545 -22.27 24.42 -48.15
N GLU A 546 -22.05 24.26 -46.84
CA GLU A 546 -21.48 23.06 -46.22
C GLU A 546 -22.42 21.84 -46.40
N SER A 547 -23.71 21.96 -46.03
CA SER A 547 -24.67 20.88 -46.23
C SER A 547 -24.86 20.48 -47.71
N LYS A 548 -24.75 21.43 -48.64
CA LYS A 548 -24.81 21.12 -50.09
C LYS A 548 -23.60 20.30 -50.53
N THR A 549 -22.42 20.67 -50.02
CA THR A 549 -21.15 20.01 -50.31
C THR A 549 -21.16 18.58 -49.76
N ASP A 550 -21.58 18.39 -48.51
CA ASP A 550 -21.64 17.08 -47.84
C ASP A 550 -22.63 16.13 -48.53
N LYS A 551 -23.78 16.65 -48.99
CA LYS A 551 -24.73 15.88 -49.81
C LYS A 551 -24.09 15.42 -51.12
N ALA A 552 -23.33 16.29 -51.78
CA ALA A 552 -22.64 15.94 -53.02
C ALA A 552 -21.59 14.84 -52.80
N TYR A 553 -20.87 14.86 -51.67
CA TYR A 553 -19.93 13.79 -51.30
C TYR A 553 -20.65 12.45 -51.04
N LEU A 554 -21.73 12.46 -50.26
CA LEU A 554 -22.54 11.25 -50.01
C LEU A 554 -23.13 10.67 -51.30
N ASP A 555 -23.64 11.53 -52.20
CA ASP A 555 -24.13 11.12 -53.51
C ASP A 555 -23.00 10.54 -54.37
N GLY A 556 -21.79 11.10 -54.29
CA GLY A 556 -20.60 10.59 -54.96
C GLY A 556 -20.28 9.15 -54.53
N TYR A 557 -20.21 8.89 -53.22
CA TYR A 557 -19.99 7.53 -52.70
C TYR A 557 -21.14 6.59 -53.03
N ALA A 558 -22.38 7.03 -52.89
CA ALA A 558 -23.55 6.21 -53.21
C ALA A 558 -23.56 5.80 -54.70
N LYS A 559 -23.22 6.70 -55.63
CA LYS A 559 -23.09 6.38 -57.06
C LYS A 559 -22.02 5.31 -57.31
N GLN A 560 -20.85 5.43 -56.70
CA GLN A 560 -19.76 4.44 -56.85
C GLN A 560 -20.17 3.06 -56.33
N ILE A 561 -20.88 3.01 -55.20
CA ILE A 561 -21.37 1.75 -54.61
C ILE A 561 -22.47 1.13 -55.50
N ARG A 562 -23.38 1.94 -56.06
CA ARG A 562 -24.41 1.48 -57.01
C ARG A 562 -23.83 0.93 -58.30
N GLN A 563 -22.78 1.56 -58.84
CA GLN A 563 -22.06 1.06 -60.03
C GLN A 563 -21.45 -0.32 -59.81
N LYS A 564 -21.10 -0.66 -58.56
CA LYS A 564 -20.62 -1.99 -58.17
C LYS A 564 -21.75 -2.99 -57.90
N GLY A 565 -23.01 -2.64 -58.15
CA GLY A 565 -24.16 -3.53 -58.04
C GLY A 565 -24.80 -3.62 -56.65
N HIS A 566 -24.40 -2.79 -55.69
CA HIS A 566 -24.94 -2.80 -54.32
C HIS A 566 -26.09 -1.81 -54.13
N LYS A 567 -27.05 -2.17 -53.27
CA LYS A 567 -28.14 -1.27 -52.85
C LYS A 567 -27.61 -0.30 -51.80
N VAL A 568 -27.68 1.00 -52.06
CA VAL A 568 -27.21 2.03 -51.10
C VAL A 568 -28.14 3.24 -51.06
N VAL A 569 -28.37 3.72 -49.84
CA VAL A 569 -29.01 5.00 -49.51
C VAL A 569 -28.06 5.79 -48.61
N TRP A 570 -28.28 7.09 -48.49
CA TRP A 570 -27.53 7.93 -47.57
C TRP A 570 -28.47 8.80 -46.75
N GLU A 571 -28.04 9.16 -45.55
CA GLU A 571 -28.74 10.10 -44.68
C GLU A 571 -27.74 11.06 -44.03
N LEU A 572 -28.08 12.35 -44.06
CA LEU A 572 -27.28 13.41 -43.48
C LEU A 572 -27.91 13.83 -42.14
N GLY A 573 -27.18 13.60 -41.05
CA GLY A 573 -27.55 14.05 -39.71
C GLY A 573 -27.04 15.45 -39.38
N TYR A 574 -27.63 16.10 -38.38
CA TYR A 574 -27.27 17.44 -37.95
C TYR A 574 -27.02 17.49 -36.43
N GLY A 575 -25.87 17.99 -36.01
CA GLY A 575 -25.54 18.18 -34.59
C GLY A 575 -24.38 17.31 -34.10
N ILE A 576 -24.57 16.60 -32.99
CA ILE A 576 -23.49 15.85 -32.32
C ILE A 576 -23.45 14.40 -32.86
N PRO A 577 -22.36 13.93 -33.49
CA PRO A 577 -22.30 12.60 -34.12
C PRO A 577 -22.62 11.45 -33.18
N SER A 578 -22.19 11.55 -31.91
CA SER A 578 -22.47 10.53 -30.89
C SER A 578 -23.95 10.35 -30.54
N ARG A 579 -24.80 11.31 -30.93
CA ARG A 579 -26.26 11.25 -30.76
C ARG A 579 -26.98 10.93 -32.07
N GLU A 580 -26.55 11.50 -33.19
CA GLU A 580 -27.23 11.36 -34.48
C GLU A 580 -26.91 10.03 -35.18
N ILE A 581 -25.66 9.55 -35.13
CA ILE A 581 -25.30 8.26 -35.75
C ILE A 581 -26.17 7.11 -35.18
N PRO A 582 -26.33 6.95 -33.85
CA PRO A 582 -27.23 5.92 -33.32
C PRO A 582 -28.69 6.07 -33.77
N LYS A 583 -29.21 7.31 -33.88
CA LYS A 583 -30.60 7.54 -34.31
C LYS A 583 -30.81 7.06 -35.73
N ILE A 584 -29.91 7.41 -36.65
CA ILE A 584 -29.99 7.02 -38.06
C ILE A 584 -29.86 5.50 -38.19
N VAL A 585 -28.90 4.89 -37.48
CA VAL A 585 -28.72 3.43 -37.43
C VAL A 585 -30.00 2.69 -36.99
N ILE A 586 -30.66 3.20 -35.93
CA ILE A 586 -31.91 2.62 -35.42
C ILE A 586 -33.05 2.82 -36.43
N SER A 587 -33.16 4.00 -37.05
CA SER A 587 -34.22 4.31 -38.02
C SER A 587 -34.18 3.42 -39.27
N HIS A 588 -32.98 3.04 -39.72
CA HIS A 588 -32.78 2.13 -40.85
C HIS A 588 -32.71 0.66 -40.46
N GLN A 589 -32.88 0.33 -39.16
CA GLN A 589 -32.78 -1.03 -38.63
C GLN A 589 -31.48 -1.75 -39.05
N ALA A 590 -30.35 -1.02 -39.05
CA ALA A 590 -29.08 -1.60 -39.45
C ALA A 590 -28.60 -2.65 -38.44
N GLY A 591 -28.15 -3.81 -38.94
CA GLY A 591 -27.65 -4.92 -38.11
C GLY A 591 -26.15 -4.84 -37.81
N LEU A 592 -25.42 -3.97 -38.52
CA LEU A 592 -24.00 -3.70 -38.32
C LEU A 592 -23.72 -2.21 -38.57
N LEU A 593 -22.91 -1.59 -37.73
CA LEU A 593 -22.35 -0.26 -37.98
C LEU A 593 -20.85 -0.36 -38.25
N VAL A 594 -20.39 0.25 -39.34
CA VAL A 594 -18.97 0.37 -39.69
C VAL A 594 -18.55 1.82 -39.55
N MET A 595 -17.48 2.09 -38.79
CA MET A 595 -16.99 3.45 -38.54
C MET A 595 -15.47 3.53 -38.48
N GLY A 596 -14.94 4.72 -38.76
CA GLY A 596 -13.49 4.98 -38.75
C GLY A 596 -12.95 5.14 -37.33
N ALA A 597 -11.68 4.78 -37.13
CA ALA A 597 -10.97 5.00 -35.87
C ALA A 597 -10.54 6.47 -35.63
N HIS A 598 -10.81 7.39 -36.56
CA HIS A 598 -10.39 8.79 -36.44
C HIS A 598 -11.23 9.53 -35.39
N GLY A 599 -10.61 9.78 -34.23
CA GLY A 599 -10.94 10.90 -33.34
C GLY A 599 -9.87 11.97 -33.54
N HIS A 600 -10.26 13.25 -33.48
CA HIS A 600 -9.33 14.36 -33.60
C HIS A 600 -8.19 14.23 -32.57
N LYS A 601 -6.94 14.03 -33.04
CA LYS A 601 -5.75 14.04 -32.17
C LYS A 601 -5.58 15.41 -31.51
N GLY A 602 -6.17 15.63 -30.34
CA GLY A 602 -6.02 16.88 -29.59
C GLY A 602 -6.65 16.85 -28.20
N LEU A 603 -6.33 17.85 -27.37
CA LEU A 603 -6.79 18.01 -25.97
C LEU A 603 -8.32 17.90 -25.77
N LYS A 604 -9.13 18.07 -26.83
CA LYS A 604 -10.59 17.98 -26.76
C LYS A 604 -11.10 16.54 -26.52
N ASP A 605 -10.33 15.50 -26.87
CA ASP A 605 -10.70 14.10 -26.63
C ASP A 605 -10.73 13.74 -25.12
N PHE A 606 -9.95 14.46 -24.31
CA PHE A 606 -9.91 14.28 -22.86
C PHE A 606 -11.14 14.88 -22.15
N ILE A 607 -11.82 15.84 -22.80
CA ILE A 607 -12.98 16.57 -22.24
C ILE A 607 -14.30 15.98 -22.72
N TYR A 608 -14.38 15.50 -23.97
CA TYR A 608 -15.67 15.11 -24.60
C TYR A 608 -15.83 13.60 -24.88
N GLY A 609 -14.76 12.81 -24.74
CA GLY A 609 -14.75 11.37 -25.01
C GLY A 609 -14.82 11.04 -26.51
N SER A 610 -14.23 9.91 -26.93
CA SER A 610 -14.24 9.51 -28.33
C SER A 610 -15.66 9.15 -28.80
N THR A 611 -16.06 9.65 -29.99
CA THR A 611 -17.38 9.39 -30.60
C THR A 611 -17.72 7.89 -30.62
N ILE A 612 -16.73 7.04 -30.86
CA ILE A 612 -16.82 5.57 -30.86
C ILE A 612 -17.38 5.03 -29.54
N ASN A 613 -16.85 5.50 -28.40
CA ASN A 613 -17.22 4.95 -27.09
C ASN A 613 -18.66 5.33 -26.74
N ASN A 614 -19.06 6.56 -27.06
CA ASN A 614 -20.41 7.06 -26.85
C ASN A 614 -21.46 6.38 -27.76
N VAL A 615 -21.12 6.13 -29.03
CA VAL A 615 -21.97 5.41 -29.99
C VAL A 615 -22.14 3.95 -29.57
N ARG A 616 -21.07 3.28 -29.14
CA ARG A 616 -21.09 1.90 -28.62
C ARG A 616 -22.07 1.70 -27.47
N HIS A 617 -22.16 2.64 -26.54
CA HIS A 617 -23.07 2.52 -25.40
C HIS A 617 -24.56 2.70 -25.77
N ARG A 618 -24.86 3.25 -26.95
CA ARG A 618 -26.23 3.57 -27.40
C ARG A 618 -26.82 2.56 -28.38
N LEU A 619 -25.99 1.69 -28.96
CA LEU A 619 -26.39 0.69 -29.94
C LEU A 619 -26.25 -0.71 -29.37
N LYS A 620 -27.22 -1.59 -29.68
CA LYS A 620 -27.21 -3.03 -29.31
C LYS A 620 -26.74 -3.94 -30.45
N ILE A 621 -26.13 -3.37 -31.48
CA ILE A 621 -25.64 -4.08 -32.66
C ILE A 621 -24.11 -4.14 -32.66
N PRO A 622 -23.49 -5.11 -33.36
CA PRO A 622 -22.06 -5.10 -33.61
C PRO A 622 -21.59 -3.79 -34.26
N ILE A 623 -20.40 -3.32 -33.84
CA ILE A 623 -19.74 -2.15 -34.42
C ILE A 623 -18.35 -2.59 -34.89
N LEU A 624 -18.09 -2.43 -36.19
CA LEU A 624 -16.79 -2.68 -36.80
C LEU A 624 -16.01 -1.36 -36.90
N ILE A 625 -14.83 -1.31 -36.30
CA ILE A 625 -13.95 -0.14 -36.34
C ILE A 625 -12.82 -0.39 -37.34
N VAL A 626 -12.69 0.48 -38.34
CA VAL A 626 -11.68 0.37 -39.39
C VAL A 626 -10.52 1.32 -39.10
N SER A 627 -9.29 0.78 -39.01
CA SER A 627 -8.06 1.56 -38.84
C SER A 627 -7.48 2.01 -40.19
N SER A 628 -6.91 3.20 -40.24
CA SER A 628 -6.39 3.85 -41.45
C SER A 628 -5.06 3.30 -41.98
N GLU A 629 -4.39 2.38 -41.28
CA GLU A 629 -3.01 1.94 -41.62
C GLU A 629 -2.92 0.84 -42.69
N ILE A 630 -4.04 0.36 -43.26
CA ILE A 630 -4.00 -0.79 -44.17
C ILE A 630 -3.51 -0.42 -45.60
N SER A 631 -3.29 0.86 -45.93
CA SER A 631 -2.78 1.27 -47.26
C SER A 631 -1.25 1.32 -47.40
N GLY A 632 -0.50 0.53 -46.61
CA GLY A 632 0.97 0.52 -46.62
C GLY A 632 1.59 -0.86 -46.44
N ALA A 633 1.16 -1.87 -47.21
CA ALA A 633 1.92 -3.12 -47.33
C ALA A 633 3.22 -2.84 -48.11
N GLY A 634 4.23 -2.34 -47.41
CA GLY A 634 5.55 -2.07 -47.96
C GLY A 634 6.41 -1.27 -46.99
N LYS A 635 7.38 -1.96 -46.37
CA LYS A 635 8.42 -1.48 -45.44
C LYS A 635 8.02 -1.43 -43.96
N ARG A 636 8.45 -2.46 -43.24
CA ARG A 636 9.32 -2.29 -42.06
C ARG A 636 10.14 -3.58 -41.87
N GLN A 637 11.45 -3.44 -42.10
CA GLN A 637 12.50 -4.27 -41.50
C GLN A 637 12.57 -4.00 -40.01
#